data_AF-A0A8J7TX20-F1
#
_entry.id   AF-A0A8J7TX20-F1
#
_cell.length_a   1.000
_cell.length_b   1.000
_cell.length_c   1.000
_cell.angle_alpha   90.00
_cell.angle_beta   90.00
_cell.angle_gamma   90.00
#
_symmetry.space_group_name_H-M   'P 1'
#
loop_
_entity.id
_entity.type
_entity.pdbx_description
1 polymer ?
#
loop_
_entity_poly.entity_id
_entity_poly.type
_entity_poly.pdbx_seq_one_letter_code
_entity_poly.pdbx_strand_id
1 'polypeptide(L)'
;MIFAELHGKLGQDCSRAHERAEDVLTSTAFGLLRYIPRADGHLPLLARVRRVRLDSSHQAVAALAPGWPALADLLQVQTDFWPYAPGYGEPDVLLTLSDADGIPRLAVLLEAKLHAGKSGHADVDEELTGVDAPDPDQLVRYWRLLRQLDSVRRGAVPLLVYLTRHSTAPVEELTDSLRREPGMNLGWLSWRDVWDVAVRAAPDNLPAADLARLLAHKGLKTFDGFNTAPCELPPSGRFWNGPSWFAPVAPWTGPTGTHFWKGGGNG
;
A
#
# COMPACT_ATOMS: atom_id res chain seq x y z
N MET A 1 -0.58 -5.77 -15.53
CA MET A 1 -1.70 -6.18 -16.39
C MET A 1 -1.43 -7.53 -17.03
N ILE A 2 -0.29 -7.74 -17.71
CA ILE A 2 0.04 -9.03 -18.33
C ILE A 2 -0.17 -10.20 -17.37
N PHE A 3 0.36 -10.12 -16.13
CA PHE A 3 0.16 -11.21 -15.17
C PHE A 3 -1.29 -11.38 -14.72
N ALA A 4 -2.06 -10.30 -14.54
CA ALA A 4 -3.48 -10.40 -14.22
C ALA A 4 -4.25 -11.13 -15.33
N GLU A 5 -3.97 -10.81 -16.59
CA GLU A 5 -4.58 -11.48 -17.74
C GLU A 5 -4.18 -12.96 -17.81
N LEU A 6 -2.88 -13.26 -17.68
CA LEU A 6 -2.38 -14.64 -17.73
C LEU A 6 -2.95 -15.53 -16.60
N HIS A 7 -3.33 -14.94 -15.47
CA HIS A 7 -3.96 -15.63 -14.34
C HIS A 7 -5.51 -15.56 -14.38
N GLY A 8 -6.11 -15.06 -15.46
CA GLY A 8 -7.57 -15.00 -15.61
C GLY A 8 -8.27 -14.00 -14.68
N LYS A 9 -7.54 -13.06 -14.08
CA LYS A 9 -8.06 -12.09 -13.11
C LYS A 9 -8.98 -11.03 -13.71
N LEU A 10 -8.94 -10.82 -15.03
CA LEU A 10 -9.73 -9.76 -15.66
C LEU A 10 -11.20 -10.18 -15.90
N GLY A 11 -11.50 -11.49 -15.88
CA GLY A 11 -12.83 -12.04 -16.14
C GLY A 11 -13.40 -11.63 -17.52
N GLN A 12 -14.59 -12.11 -17.85
CA GLN A 12 -15.32 -11.67 -19.04
C GLN A 12 -16.58 -10.88 -18.69
N ASP A 13 -17.08 -11.01 -17.46
CA ASP A 13 -18.26 -10.35 -16.95
C ASP A 13 -17.89 -9.09 -16.16
N CYS A 14 -18.67 -8.01 -16.28
CA CYS A 14 -18.37 -6.73 -15.63
C CYS A 14 -18.54 -6.73 -14.09
N SER A 15 -18.65 -7.89 -13.43
CA SER A 15 -18.78 -8.02 -11.98
C SER A 15 -17.43 -7.76 -11.25
N ARG A 16 -17.43 -7.24 -10.02
CA ARG A 16 -16.19 -7.02 -9.21
C ARG A 16 -15.11 -6.11 -9.83
N ALA A 17 -15.52 -4.97 -10.40
CA ALA A 17 -14.61 -4.01 -11.01
C ALA A 17 -13.49 -3.50 -10.08
N HIS A 18 -13.76 -3.43 -8.77
CA HIS A 18 -12.79 -2.94 -7.78
C HIS A 18 -11.66 -3.95 -7.51
N GLU A 19 -11.99 -5.24 -7.31
CA GLU A 19 -11.00 -6.33 -7.18
C GLU A 19 -10.11 -6.38 -8.43
N ARG A 20 -10.70 -6.25 -9.61
CA ARG A 20 -9.94 -6.25 -10.87
C ARG A 20 -9.01 -5.06 -11.01
N ALA A 21 -9.43 -3.87 -10.55
CA ALA A 21 -8.56 -2.71 -10.55
C ALA A 21 -7.36 -2.89 -9.62
N GLU A 22 -7.54 -3.59 -8.50
CA GLU A 22 -6.48 -3.99 -7.57
C GLU A 22 -5.53 -5.01 -8.22
N ASP A 23 -6.04 -6.09 -8.79
CA ASP A 23 -5.23 -7.11 -9.48
C ASP A 23 -4.43 -6.54 -10.66
N VAL A 24 -5.06 -5.67 -11.46
CA VAL A 24 -4.40 -4.96 -12.57
C VAL A 24 -3.29 -4.08 -12.02
N LEU A 25 -3.54 -3.33 -10.95
CA LEU A 25 -2.52 -2.47 -10.36
C LEU A 25 -1.36 -3.30 -9.80
N THR A 26 -1.64 -4.35 -9.04
CA THR A 26 -0.64 -5.24 -8.43
C THR A 26 0.22 -5.91 -9.48
N SER A 27 -0.39 -6.55 -10.50
CA SER A 27 0.37 -7.14 -11.61
C SER A 27 1.17 -6.12 -12.41
N THR A 28 0.69 -4.90 -12.57
CA THR A 28 1.42 -3.86 -13.31
C THR A 28 2.61 -3.36 -12.49
N ALA A 29 2.40 -3.04 -11.22
CA ALA A 29 3.42 -2.50 -10.35
C ALA A 29 4.55 -3.50 -10.11
N PHE A 30 4.23 -4.71 -9.64
CA PHE A 30 5.23 -5.74 -9.41
C PHE A 30 5.76 -6.34 -10.71
N GLY A 31 4.98 -6.30 -11.79
CA GLY A 31 5.45 -6.68 -13.11
C GLY A 31 6.53 -5.73 -13.63
N LEU A 32 6.34 -4.41 -13.48
CA LEU A 32 7.35 -3.41 -13.85
C LEU A 32 8.58 -3.48 -12.95
N LEU A 33 8.41 -3.71 -11.63
CA LEU A 33 9.52 -3.88 -10.69
C LEU A 33 10.48 -5.02 -11.09
N ARG A 34 10.03 -6.04 -11.81
CA ARG A 34 10.89 -7.11 -12.36
C ARG A 34 11.89 -6.62 -13.40
N TYR A 35 11.61 -5.51 -14.07
CA TYR A 35 12.46 -4.91 -15.09
C TYR A 35 13.30 -3.74 -14.58
N ILE A 36 13.09 -3.33 -13.31
CA ILE A 36 13.93 -2.36 -12.63
C ILE A 36 15.09 -3.12 -11.97
N PRO A 37 16.35 -2.65 -12.08
CA PRO A 37 17.45 -3.23 -11.33
C PRO A 37 17.08 -3.39 -9.85
N ARG A 38 17.33 -4.56 -9.27
CA ARG A 38 16.86 -4.87 -7.90
C ARG A 38 17.30 -3.83 -6.86
N ALA A 39 18.48 -3.26 -7.04
CA ALA A 39 19.07 -2.24 -6.17
C ALA A 39 18.31 -0.91 -6.21
N ASP A 40 17.54 -0.67 -7.28
CA ASP A 40 16.75 0.55 -7.49
C ASP A 40 15.24 0.29 -7.34
N GLY A 41 14.80 -0.97 -7.43
CA GLY A 41 13.40 -1.38 -7.34
C GLY A 41 13.05 -2.15 -6.05
N HIS A 42 13.11 -3.48 -6.11
CA HIS A 42 12.65 -4.36 -5.02
C HIS A 42 13.37 -4.11 -3.69
N LEU A 43 14.69 -3.95 -3.67
CA LEU A 43 15.42 -3.81 -2.41
C LEU A 43 15.09 -2.48 -1.71
N PRO A 44 15.10 -1.32 -2.39
CA PRO A 44 14.62 -0.08 -1.78
C PRO A 44 13.17 -0.12 -1.33
N LEU A 45 12.30 -0.86 -2.03
CA LEU A 45 10.91 -1.04 -1.62
C LEU A 45 10.79 -1.87 -0.33
N LEU A 46 11.47 -3.00 -0.26
CA LEU A 46 11.48 -3.85 0.95
C LEU A 46 12.14 -3.14 2.13
N ALA A 47 13.16 -2.31 1.87
CA ALA A 47 13.78 -1.47 2.87
C ALA A 47 12.83 -0.41 3.45
N ARG A 48 11.66 -0.17 2.83
CA ARG A 48 10.62 0.75 3.33
C ARG A 48 9.54 0.05 4.16
N VAL A 49 9.58 -1.27 4.28
CA VAL A 49 8.60 -2.02 5.07
C VAL A 49 8.67 -1.58 6.52
N ARG A 50 7.53 -1.12 7.05
CA ARG A 50 7.38 -0.74 8.44
C ARG A 50 6.84 -1.92 9.22
N ARG A 51 7.62 -2.44 10.16
CA ARG A 51 7.21 -3.56 11.01
C ARG A 51 6.00 -3.16 11.84
N VAL A 52 5.02 -4.04 11.93
CA VAL A 52 3.80 -3.87 12.73
C VAL A 52 3.86 -4.82 13.91
N ARG A 53 3.52 -4.32 15.10
CA ARG A 53 3.47 -5.10 16.34
C ARG A 53 2.34 -4.60 17.24
N LEU A 54 1.94 -5.39 18.23
CA LEU A 54 1.07 -4.89 19.29
C LEU A 54 1.88 -4.06 20.29
N ASP A 55 1.31 -2.93 20.72
CA ASP A 55 1.80 -2.15 21.85
C ASP A 55 1.29 -2.71 23.20
N SER A 56 1.60 -2.01 24.29
CA SER A 56 1.13 -2.36 25.63
C SER A 56 -0.39 -2.27 25.81
N SER A 57 -1.08 -1.58 24.90
CA SER A 57 -2.54 -1.45 24.88
C SER A 57 -3.20 -2.45 23.92
N HIS A 58 -2.43 -3.43 23.42
CA HIS A 58 -2.88 -4.43 22.46
C HIS A 58 -3.47 -3.82 21.18
N GLN A 59 -2.90 -2.69 20.72
CA GLN A 59 -3.19 -2.05 19.45
C GLN A 59 -2.01 -2.19 18.50
N ALA A 60 -2.29 -2.37 17.21
CA ALA A 60 -1.24 -2.44 16.20
C ALA A 60 -0.55 -1.08 16.03
N VAL A 61 0.76 -1.07 16.18
CA VAL A 61 1.62 0.08 15.91
C VAL A 61 2.62 -0.29 14.82
N ALA A 62 2.64 0.51 13.76
CA ALA A 62 3.67 0.43 12.74
C ALA A 62 4.89 1.25 13.18
N ALA A 63 6.09 0.71 12.96
CA ALA A 63 7.32 1.43 13.23
C ALA A 63 7.38 2.74 12.41
N LEU A 64 7.81 3.83 13.04
CA LEU A 64 7.97 5.14 12.39
C LEU A 64 9.04 5.08 11.30
N ALA A 65 10.14 4.39 11.58
CA ALA A 65 11.19 4.12 10.62
C ALA A 65 11.04 2.71 10.05
N PRO A 66 11.31 2.52 8.75
CA PRO A 66 11.53 1.19 8.20
C PRO A 66 12.65 0.48 8.95
N GLY A 67 12.55 -0.84 9.13
CA GLY A 67 13.40 -1.53 10.09
C GLY A 67 13.67 -2.99 9.79
N TRP A 68 13.72 -3.36 8.50
CA TRP A 68 13.90 -4.75 8.07
C TRP A 68 15.33 -5.08 7.61
N PRO A 69 15.72 -6.37 7.66
CA PRO A 69 17.12 -6.79 7.79
C PRO A 69 17.98 -6.34 6.61
N ALA A 70 19.30 -6.41 6.82
CA ALA A 70 20.27 -6.07 5.80
C ALA A 70 19.99 -6.82 4.49
N LEU A 71 19.56 -6.07 3.47
CA LEU A 71 19.24 -6.59 2.14
C LEU A 71 20.48 -6.66 1.24
N ALA A 72 21.67 -6.33 1.78
CA ALA A 72 22.91 -6.14 1.03
C ALA A 72 23.38 -7.42 0.31
N ASP A 73 23.15 -8.59 0.92
CA ASP A 73 23.63 -9.87 0.38
C ASP A 73 22.63 -10.53 -0.59
N LEU A 74 21.50 -9.88 -0.88
CA LEU A 74 20.44 -10.43 -1.74
C LEU A 74 20.70 -10.08 -3.20
N LEU A 75 21.01 -11.10 -4.01
CA LEU A 75 21.37 -10.92 -5.41
C LEU A 75 20.25 -11.28 -6.39
N GLN A 76 19.30 -12.11 -5.95
CA GLN A 76 18.22 -12.61 -6.81
C GLN A 76 16.86 -12.34 -6.18
N VAL A 77 15.88 -11.99 -7.02
CA VAL A 77 14.48 -11.79 -6.62
C VAL A 77 13.61 -12.55 -7.61
N GLN A 78 12.92 -13.59 -7.14
CA GLN A 78 11.86 -14.26 -7.87
C GLN A 78 10.51 -13.67 -7.45
N THR A 79 9.63 -13.43 -8.41
CA THR A 79 8.28 -12.89 -8.20
C THR A 79 7.26 -13.85 -8.78
N ASP A 80 6.45 -14.44 -7.91
CA ASP A 80 5.35 -15.31 -8.27
C ASP A 80 4.03 -14.57 -7.97
N PHE A 81 3.16 -14.50 -8.96
CA PHE A 81 1.85 -13.85 -8.83
C PHE A 81 0.80 -14.89 -8.51
N TRP A 82 -0.08 -14.59 -7.56
CA TRP A 82 -1.22 -15.45 -7.22
C TRP A 82 -0.87 -16.93 -7.06
N PRO A 83 0.14 -17.30 -6.23
CA PRO A 83 0.45 -18.70 -5.99
C PRO A 83 -0.71 -19.36 -5.24
N TYR A 84 -1.48 -20.18 -5.94
CA TYR A 84 -2.60 -20.90 -5.34
C TYR A 84 -2.12 -21.93 -4.32
N ALA A 85 -2.68 -21.87 -3.11
CA ALA A 85 -2.42 -22.82 -2.03
C ALA A 85 -3.73 -23.38 -1.49
N PRO A 86 -4.01 -24.69 -1.70
CA PRO A 86 -5.20 -25.34 -1.17
C PRO A 86 -5.35 -25.12 0.34
N GLY A 87 -6.53 -24.67 0.78
CA GLY A 87 -6.83 -24.39 2.19
C GLY A 87 -6.31 -23.04 2.72
N TYR A 88 -5.47 -22.32 1.97
CA TYR A 88 -4.94 -21.01 2.38
C TYR A 88 -5.44 -19.86 1.50
N GLY A 89 -5.80 -20.15 0.26
CA GLY A 89 -6.28 -19.16 -0.72
C GLY A 89 -5.18 -18.78 -1.71
N GLU A 90 -5.24 -17.54 -2.18
CA GLU A 90 -4.39 -17.05 -3.25
C GLU A 90 -3.88 -15.65 -2.89
N PRO A 91 -2.68 -15.54 -2.31
CA PRO A 91 -2.08 -14.25 -2.00
C PRO A 91 -1.63 -13.53 -3.27
N ASP A 92 -1.57 -12.20 -3.28
CA ASP A 92 -1.32 -11.48 -4.52
C ASP A 92 0.08 -11.69 -5.10
N VAL A 93 1.12 -11.61 -4.27
CA VAL A 93 2.51 -11.72 -4.70
C VAL A 93 3.34 -12.48 -3.66
N LEU A 94 4.15 -13.43 -4.12
CA LEU A 94 5.23 -14.02 -3.35
C LEU A 94 6.57 -13.59 -3.96
N LEU A 95 7.44 -13.02 -3.12
CA LEU A 95 8.82 -12.73 -3.45
C LEU A 95 9.74 -13.71 -2.71
N THR A 96 10.60 -14.39 -3.45
CA THR A 96 11.70 -15.17 -2.87
C THR A 96 13.01 -14.47 -3.19
N LEU A 97 13.74 -14.05 -2.16
CA LEU A 97 15.03 -13.39 -2.30
C LEU A 97 16.15 -14.33 -1.86
N SER A 98 17.13 -14.49 -2.73
CA SER A 98 18.26 -15.39 -2.54
C SER A 98 19.59 -14.66 -2.63
N ASP A 99 20.61 -15.22 -1.99
CA ASP A 99 21.98 -14.75 -2.10
C ASP A 99 22.64 -15.14 -3.43
N ALA A 100 23.95 -14.93 -3.55
CA ALA A 100 24.75 -15.26 -4.73
C ALA A 100 24.71 -16.75 -5.10
N ASP A 101 24.59 -17.62 -4.11
CA ASP A 101 24.59 -19.08 -4.26
C ASP A 101 23.19 -19.63 -4.54
N GLY A 102 22.18 -18.75 -4.64
CA GLY A 102 20.78 -19.13 -4.86
C GLY A 102 20.09 -19.64 -3.59
N ILE A 103 20.72 -19.50 -2.42
CA ILE A 103 20.13 -19.91 -1.14
C ILE A 103 19.07 -18.87 -0.73
N PRO A 104 17.82 -19.28 -0.48
CA PRO A 104 16.77 -18.34 -0.10
C PRO A 104 17.03 -17.78 1.30
N ARG A 105 17.01 -16.46 1.41
CA ARG A 105 17.27 -15.73 2.67
C ARG A 105 16.04 -15.00 3.20
N LEU A 106 15.14 -14.58 2.30
CA LEU A 106 13.91 -13.88 2.66
C LEU A 106 12.76 -14.35 1.77
N ALA A 107 11.62 -14.69 2.38
CA ALA A 107 10.38 -15.00 1.69
C ALA A 107 9.33 -13.96 2.09
N VAL A 108 8.89 -13.15 1.13
CA VAL A 108 7.93 -12.06 1.35
C VAL A 108 6.62 -12.39 0.65
N LEU A 109 5.56 -12.60 1.41
CA LEU A 109 4.21 -12.69 0.87
C LEU A 109 3.56 -11.32 1.00
N LEU A 110 3.05 -10.76 -0.10
CA LEU A 110 2.35 -9.50 -0.13
C LEU A 110 0.86 -9.72 -0.38
N GLU A 111 0.06 -9.06 0.43
CA GLU A 111 -1.37 -8.85 0.18
C GLU A 111 -1.59 -7.36 -0.06
N ALA A 112 -2.06 -7.03 -1.26
CA ALA A 112 -2.25 -5.68 -1.73
C ALA A 112 -3.73 -5.28 -1.63
N LYS A 113 -3.99 -4.05 -1.20
CA LYS A 113 -5.32 -3.47 -1.11
C LYS A 113 -5.35 -2.05 -1.65
N LEU A 114 -6.29 -1.76 -2.55
CA LEU A 114 -6.46 -0.44 -3.14
C LEU A 114 -7.70 0.28 -2.61
N HIS A 115 -8.83 -0.43 -2.53
CA HIS A 115 -10.13 0.16 -2.21
C HIS A 115 -10.88 -0.54 -1.08
N ALA A 116 -10.77 -1.87 -0.98
CA ALA A 116 -11.39 -2.65 0.08
C ALA A 116 -10.39 -2.95 1.22
N GLY A 117 -10.90 -3.14 2.43
CA GLY A 117 -10.12 -3.71 3.55
C GLY A 117 -9.91 -5.22 3.37
N LYS A 118 -9.39 -5.89 4.40
CA LYS A 118 -9.17 -7.36 4.38
C LYS A 118 -10.43 -8.12 4.01
N SER A 119 -10.28 -9.15 3.18
CA SER A 119 -11.36 -10.10 2.96
C SER A 119 -11.45 -11.03 4.18
N GLY A 120 -12.64 -11.22 4.77
CA GLY A 120 -12.82 -12.12 5.91
C GLY A 120 -13.26 -11.49 7.25
N HIS A 121 -13.96 -10.35 7.25
CA HIS A 121 -14.98 -10.21 8.29
C HIS A 121 -16.04 -11.27 7.98
N ALA A 122 -16.18 -12.26 8.86
CA ALA A 122 -17.29 -13.20 8.75
C ALA A 122 -18.58 -12.37 8.77
N ASP A 123 -19.24 -12.24 7.62
CA ASP A 123 -20.69 -12.08 7.63
C ASP A 123 -21.22 -13.23 8.48
N VAL A 124 -22.09 -12.88 9.43
CA VAL A 124 -22.47 -13.68 10.61
C VAL A 124 -23.23 -14.99 10.26
N ASP A 125 -23.32 -15.36 8.98
CA ASP A 125 -24.24 -16.39 8.49
C ASP A 125 -23.60 -17.64 7.85
N GLU A 126 -22.27 -17.76 7.74
CA GLU A 126 -21.63 -19.02 7.31
C GLU A 126 -20.57 -19.50 8.32
N GLU A 127 -21.05 -20.01 9.46
CA GLU A 127 -20.29 -20.87 10.35
C GLU A 127 -19.97 -22.20 9.64
N LEU A 128 -18.88 -22.25 8.88
CA LEU A 128 -18.16 -23.50 8.64
C LEU A 128 -17.46 -23.90 9.94
N THR A 129 -18.23 -24.44 10.89
CA THR A 129 -17.73 -25.01 12.15
C THR A 129 -17.20 -26.43 11.91
N GLY A 130 -16.10 -26.53 11.16
CA GLY A 130 -15.34 -27.76 11.00
C GLY A 130 -13.96 -27.64 11.66
N VAL A 131 -13.42 -28.74 12.18
CA VAL A 131 -12.06 -28.81 12.73
C VAL A 131 -10.98 -28.45 11.67
N ASP A 132 -11.36 -28.51 10.39
CA ASP A 132 -10.52 -28.18 9.22
C ASP A 132 -10.90 -26.86 8.53
N ALA A 133 -11.75 -26.02 9.14
CA ALA A 133 -12.14 -24.75 8.53
C ALA A 133 -10.94 -23.78 8.45
N PRO A 134 -10.69 -23.13 7.30
CA PRO A 134 -9.66 -22.12 7.17
C PRO A 134 -9.85 -21.01 8.21
N ASP A 135 -8.76 -20.48 8.77
CA ASP A 135 -8.85 -19.34 9.71
C ASP A 135 -9.62 -18.19 9.05
N PRO A 136 -10.61 -17.55 9.69
CA PRO A 136 -11.40 -16.50 9.05
C PRO A 136 -10.55 -15.29 8.67
N ASP A 137 -9.44 -15.04 9.36
CA ASP A 137 -8.54 -13.92 9.07
C ASP A 137 -7.57 -14.26 7.92
N GLN A 138 -7.69 -13.53 6.81
CA GLN A 138 -6.87 -13.72 5.62
C GLN A 138 -5.36 -13.59 5.87
N LEU A 139 -4.93 -12.61 6.67
CA LEU A 139 -3.51 -12.42 6.95
C LEU A 139 -2.96 -13.57 7.79
N VAL A 140 -3.75 -14.07 8.75
CA VAL A 140 -3.38 -15.25 9.55
C VAL A 140 -3.27 -16.49 8.66
N ARG A 141 -4.20 -16.71 7.72
CA ARG A 141 -4.10 -17.81 6.74
C ARG A 141 -2.80 -17.71 5.94
N TYR A 142 -2.51 -16.53 5.38
CA TYR A 142 -1.31 -16.34 4.57
C TYR A 142 -0.01 -16.42 5.37
N TRP A 143 -0.01 -16.00 6.63
CA TRP A 143 1.12 -16.22 7.52
C TRP A 143 1.39 -17.71 7.75
N ARG A 144 0.35 -18.50 8.00
CA ARG A 144 0.47 -19.96 8.16
C ARG A 144 0.98 -20.63 6.88
N LEU A 145 0.47 -20.22 5.71
CA LEU A 145 0.99 -20.65 4.41
C LEU A 145 2.48 -20.34 4.26
N LEU A 146 2.87 -19.09 4.54
CA LEU A 146 4.24 -18.62 4.39
C LEU A 146 5.24 -19.47 5.20
N ARG A 147 4.86 -19.85 6.43
CA ARG A 147 5.69 -20.72 7.29
C ARG A 147 5.87 -22.14 6.76
N GLN A 148 5.01 -22.58 5.84
CA GLN A 148 5.08 -23.91 5.24
C GLN A 148 5.89 -23.96 3.95
N LEU A 149 6.22 -22.80 3.36
CA LEU A 149 6.98 -22.74 2.11
C LEU A 149 8.35 -23.38 2.26
N ASP A 150 8.79 -24.07 1.20
CA ASP A 150 10.09 -24.72 1.15
C ASP A 150 11.26 -23.74 1.35
N SER A 151 11.16 -22.51 0.83
CA SER A 151 12.16 -21.46 1.05
C SER A 151 12.35 -21.16 2.55
N VAL A 152 11.26 -21.10 3.31
CA VAL A 152 11.29 -20.88 4.77
C VAL A 152 11.84 -22.10 5.50
N ARG A 153 11.50 -23.32 5.06
CA ARG A 153 12.09 -24.57 5.61
C ARG A 153 13.61 -24.64 5.36
N ARG A 154 14.09 -24.05 4.26
CA ARG A 154 15.51 -23.89 3.93
C ARG A 154 16.18 -22.71 4.66
N GLY A 155 15.49 -22.03 5.56
CA GLY A 155 16.05 -21.01 6.44
C GLY A 155 15.78 -19.56 6.01
N ALA A 156 14.96 -19.33 4.98
CA ALA A 156 14.54 -17.97 4.65
C ALA A 156 13.66 -17.38 5.76
N VAL A 157 13.87 -16.11 6.06
CA VAL A 157 13.03 -15.38 7.02
C VAL A 157 11.65 -15.15 6.40
N PRO A 158 10.54 -15.58 7.03
CA PRO A 158 9.21 -15.29 6.55
C PRO A 158 8.79 -13.86 6.92
N LEU A 159 8.24 -13.13 5.95
CA LEU A 159 7.65 -11.81 6.12
C LEU A 159 6.31 -11.72 5.38
N LEU A 160 5.25 -11.35 6.11
CA LEU A 160 3.96 -10.97 5.52
C LEU A 160 3.89 -9.45 5.40
N VAL A 161 3.60 -8.92 4.22
CA VAL A 161 3.45 -7.48 3.99
C VAL A 161 2.02 -7.16 3.56
N TYR A 162 1.37 -6.26 4.30
CA TYR A 162 0.11 -5.66 3.89
C TYR A 162 0.38 -4.33 3.17
N LEU A 163 0.10 -4.28 1.87
CA LEU A 163 0.32 -3.11 1.02
C LEU A 163 -1.00 -2.38 0.80
N THR A 164 -1.15 -1.14 1.28
CA THR A 164 -2.43 -0.44 1.19
C THR A 164 -2.32 0.96 0.60
N ARG A 165 -3.45 1.53 0.19
CA ARG A 165 -3.53 2.94 -0.27
C ARG A 165 -3.34 3.96 0.86
N HIS A 166 -3.43 3.56 2.13
CA HIS A 166 -3.40 4.49 3.26
C HIS A 166 -2.07 5.24 3.36
N SER A 167 -2.12 6.46 3.92
CA SER A 167 -0.91 7.22 4.30
C SER A 167 -0.31 6.75 5.62
N THR A 168 -1.10 6.05 6.44
CA THR A 168 -0.73 5.45 7.73
C THR A 168 -1.22 4.02 7.78
N ALA A 169 -0.63 3.16 8.61
CA ALA A 169 -1.07 1.77 8.71
C ALA A 169 -2.54 1.69 9.15
N PRO A 170 -3.36 0.81 8.55
CA PRO A 170 -4.74 0.57 9.00
C PRO A 170 -4.72 -0.22 10.32
N VAL A 171 -4.68 0.51 11.44
CA VAL A 171 -4.44 -0.05 12.79
C VAL A 171 -5.47 -1.09 13.19
N GLU A 172 -6.76 -0.82 12.98
CA GLU A 172 -7.84 -1.71 13.41
C GLU A 172 -7.72 -3.09 12.76
N GLU A 173 -7.65 -3.11 11.42
CA GLU A 173 -7.51 -4.36 10.67
C GLU A 173 -6.26 -5.14 11.12
N LEU A 174 -5.11 -4.47 11.24
CA LEU A 174 -3.84 -5.12 11.61
C LEU A 174 -3.84 -5.65 13.05
N THR A 175 -4.59 -5.00 13.95
CA THR A 175 -4.72 -5.40 15.34
C THR A 175 -5.39 -6.77 15.45
N ASP A 176 -6.47 -7.00 14.70
CA ASP A 176 -7.22 -8.26 14.77
C ASP A 176 -6.35 -9.46 14.37
N SER A 177 -5.59 -9.33 13.28
CA SER A 177 -4.68 -10.40 12.83
C SER A 177 -3.55 -10.65 13.82
N LEU A 178 -2.97 -9.60 14.41
CA LEU A 178 -1.88 -9.74 15.39
C LEU A 178 -2.36 -10.28 16.74
N ARG A 179 -3.61 -10.03 17.13
CA ARG A 179 -4.20 -10.65 18.34
C ARG A 179 -4.38 -12.16 18.15
N ARG A 180 -4.77 -12.59 16.95
CA ARG A 180 -4.89 -14.01 16.58
C ARG A 180 -3.53 -14.69 16.46
N GLU A 181 -2.53 -13.99 15.93
CA GLU A 181 -1.17 -14.51 15.74
C GLU A 181 -0.09 -13.49 16.17
N PRO A 182 0.24 -13.41 17.47
CA PRO A 182 1.20 -12.42 17.98
C PRO A 182 2.64 -12.62 17.49
N GLY A 183 2.98 -13.84 17.06
CA GLY A 183 4.31 -14.19 16.54
C GLY A 183 4.51 -13.85 15.05
N MET A 184 3.51 -13.27 14.39
CA MET A 184 3.56 -12.97 12.97
C MET A 184 4.58 -11.87 12.67
N ASN A 185 5.47 -12.13 11.70
CA ASN A 185 6.32 -11.09 11.12
C ASN A 185 5.51 -10.28 10.12
N LEU A 186 4.75 -9.32 10.64
CA LEU A 186 3.91 -8.44 9.84
C LEU A 186 4.62 -7.12 9.51
N GLY A 187 4.63 -6.78 8.23
CA GLY A 187 5.04 -5.49 7.70
C GLY A 187 3.88 -4.77 7.05
N TRP A 188 3.97 -3.44 7.00
CA TRP A 188 3.06 -2.60 6.26
C TRP A 188 3.82 -1.71 5.26
N LEU A 189 3.24 -1.56 4.07
CA LEU A 189 3.68 -0.64 3.03
C LEU A 189 2.49 0.19 2.53
N SER A 190 2.79 1.39 2.04
CA SER A 190 1.85 2.20 1.28
C SER A 190 2.15 2.07 -0.21
N TRP A 191 1.13 2.16 -1.07
CA TRP A 191 1.34 2.36 -2.51
C TRP A 191 2.21 3.60 -2.81
N ARG A 192 2.23 4.57 -1.90
CA ARG A 192 3.12 5.74 -1.98
C ARG A 192 4.60 5.37 -1.82
N ASP A 193 4.92 4.33 -1.06
CA ASP A 193 6.29 3.83 -0.95
C ASP A 193 6.77 3.25 -2.29
N VAL A 194 5.88 2.58 -3.02
CA VAL A 194 6.15 2.07 -4.38
C VAL A 194 6.41 3.23 -5.33
N TRP A 195 5.58 4.29 -5.27
CA TRP A 195 5.77 5.48 -6.09
C TRP A 195 7.10 6.18 -5.80
N ASP A 196 7.43 6.38 -4.51
CA ASP A 196 8.68 7.00 -4.10
C ASP A 196 9.92 6.26 -4.64
N VAL A 197 9.88 4.91 -4.63
CA VAL A 197 10.95 4.07 -5.19
C VAL A 197 11.01 4.24 -6.71
N ALA A 198 9.87 4.17 -7.38
CA ALA A 198 9.79 4.34 -8.83
C ALA A 198 10.32 5.71 -9.29
N VAL A 199 9.97 6.80 -8.59
CA VAL A 199 10.45 8.16 -8.93
C VAL A 199 11.96 8.27 -8.80
N ARG A 200 12.57 7.67 -7.77
CA ARG A 200 14.04 7.70 -7.61
C ARG A 200 14.77 6.96 -8.72
N ALA A 201 14.20 5.85 -9.19
CA ALA A 201 14.78 5.06 -10.27
C ALA A 201 14.43 5.60 -11.68
N ALA A 202 13.41 6.46 -11.80
CA ALA A 202 12.89 6.95 -13.07
C ALA A 202 13.90 7.64 -14.00
N PRO A 203 14.88 8.44 -13.53
CA PRO A 203 15.80 9.16 -14.43
C PRO A 203 16.53 8.26 -15.42
N ASP A 204 16.89 7.05 -15.00
CA ASP A 204 17.72 6.13 -15.78
C ASP A 204 16.98 4.82 -16.15
N ASN A 205 15.68 4.73 -15.84
CA ASN A 205 14.92 3.50 -16.00
C ASN A 205 13.48 3.75 -16.48
N LEU A 206 13.20 3.39 -17.75
CA LEU A 206 11.89 3.56 -18.37
C LEU A 206 10.75 2.83 -17.61
N PRO A 207 10.90 1.53 -17.23
CA PRO A 207 9.91 0.87 -16.37
C PRO A 207 9.59 1.62 -15.07
N ALA A 208 10.61 2.20 -14.42
CA ALA A 208 10.42 3.00 -13.21
C ALA A 208 9.68 4.31 -13.50
N ALA A 209 10.02 5.00 -14.60
CA ALA A 209 9.33 6.21 -15.02
C ALA A 209 7.84 5.96 -15.31
N ASP A 210 7.52 4.86 -15.99
CA ASP A 210 6.13 4.49 -16.30
C ASP A 210 5.37 4.06 -15.04
N LEU A 211 6.01 3.33 -14.12
CA LEU A 211 5.42 2.99 -12.83
C LEU A 211 5.11 4.26 -12.01
N ALA A 212 6.03 5.22 -11.97
CA ALA A 212 5.84 6.49 -11.28
C ALA A 212 4.67 7.29 -11.86
N ARG A 213 4.58 7.38 -13.20
CA ARG A 213 3.46 8.05 -13.89
C ARG A 213 2.12 7.37 -13.60
N LEU A 214 2.07 6.04 -13.67
CA LEU A 214 0.86 5.25 -13.40
C LEU A 214 0.35 5.50 -11.97
N LEU A 215 1.23 5.40 -10.97
CA LEU A 215 0.86 5.59 -9.56
C LEU A 215 0.46 7.04 -9.28
N ALA A 216 1.14 8.03 -9.89
CA ALA A 216 0.75 9.43 -9.79
C ALA A 216 -0.65 9.68 -10.38
N HIS A 217 -0.93 9.12 -11.57
CA HIS A 217 -2.23 9.23 -12.22
C HIS A 217 -3.37 8.62 -11.36
N LYS A 218 -3.08 7.54 -10.63
CA LYS A 218 -4.02 6.90 -9.69
C LYS A 218 -4.14 7.63 -8.33
N GLY A 219 -3.47 8.76 -8.15
CA GLY A 219 -3.48 9.52 -6.89
C GLY A 219 -2.74 8.79 -5.75
N LEU A 220 -1.76 7.95 -6.10
CA LEU A 220 -0.94 7.17 -5.17
C LEU A 220 0.48 7.75 -5.02
N LYS A 221 0.66 9.03 -5.37
CA LYS A 221 1.92 9.75 -5.13
C LYS A 221 2.01 10.35 -3.73
N THR A 222 3.23 10.51 -3.23
CA THR A 222 3.52 11.35 -2.08
C THR A 222 3.50 12.82 -2.50
N PHE A 223 3.32 13.72 -1.53
CA PHE A 223 3.49 15.15 -1.77
C PHE A 223 4.94 15.44 -2.18
N ASP A 224 5.10 16.03 -3.36
CA ASP A 224 6.38 16.37 -4.00
C ASP A 224 6.65 17.87 -4.04
N GLY A 225 5.95 18.64 -3.19
CA GLY A 225 6.05 20.09 -3.13
C GLY A 225 4.94 20.78 -3.91
N PHE A 226 4.96 22.11 -3.85
CA PHE A 226 4.10 22.94 -4.69
C PHE A 226 4.78 23.13 -6.04
N ASN A 227 4.07 22.81 -7.12
CA ASN A 227 4.54 23.17 -8.45
C ASN A 227 4.32 24.67 -8.64
N THR A 228 5.27 25.47 -8.16
CA THR A 228 5.31 26.90 -8.43
C THR A 228 5.80 27.08 -9.86
N ALA A 229 4.92 26.82 -10.83
CA ALA A 229 5.06 27.52 -12.09
C ALA A 229 5.17 29.00 -11.74
N PRO A 230 6.16 29.75 -12.26
CA PRO A 230 6.27 31.18 -11.98
C PRO A 230 4.95 31.82 -12.39
N CYS A 231 4.11 32.11 -11.40
CA CYS A 231 2.91 32.88 -11.58
C CYS A 231 3.42 34.29 -11.83
N GLU A 232 3.28 34.79 -13.05
CA GLU A 232 3.47 36.20 -13.31
C GLU A 232 2.51 36.94 -12.40
N LEU A 233 3.05 37.55 -11.34
CA LEU A 233 2.26 38.39 -10.46
C LEU A 233 1.62 39.46 -11.36
N PRO A 234 0.28 39.62 -11.34
CA PRO A 234 -0.35 40.66 -12.12
C PRO A 234 0.32 42.01 -11.77
N PRO A 235 0.58 42.90 -12.75
CA PRO A 235 1.27 44.17 -12.51
C PRO A 235 0.61 45.05 -11.44
N SER A 236 -0.68 44.81 -11.15
CA SER A 236 -1.48 45.47 -10.13
C SER A 236 -1.52 44.76 -8.77
N GLY A 237 -0.79 43.66 -8.60
CA GLY A 237 -0.65 42.89 -7.37
C GLY A 237 0.18 43.64 -6.32
N ARG A 238 -0.29 44.81 -5.87
CA ARG A 238 0.18 45.48 -4.65
C ARG A 238 -0.33 44.70 -3.43
N PHE A 239 0.10 43.46 -3.29
CA PHE A 239 -0.11 42.71 -2.07
C PHE A 239 0.97 43.14 -1.07
N TRP A 240 0.55 43.97 -0.11
CA TRP A 240 1.21 44.25 1.17
C TRP A 240 2.58 44.97 1.11
N ASN A 241 2.54 46.29 0.92
CA ASN A 241 3.59 47.22 1.38
C ASN A 241 3.15 47.96 2.66
N GLY A 242 2.67 47.21 3.67
CA GLY A 242 2.25 47.76 4.97
C GLY A 242 3.08 47.14 6.10
N PRO A 243 3.68 47.92 7.02
CA PRO A 243 4.67 47.43 7.99
C PRO A 243 4.07 46.71 9.22
N SER A 244 2.90 46.08 9.14
CA SER A 244 2.24 45.56 10.35
C SER A 244 1.39 44.32 10.13
N TRP A 245 1.95 43.15 10.44
CA TRP A 245 1.24 41.88 10.59
C TRP A 245 0.21 41.91 11.75
N PHE A 246 0.39 42.83 12.71
CA PHE A 246 -0.42 42.97 13.92
C PHE A 246 -1.21 44.27 14.01
N ALA A 247 -1.41 45.00 12.89
CA ALA A 247 -2.39 46.09 12.95
C ALA A 247 -3.77 45.49 13.24
N PRO A 248 -4.54 46.06 14.18
CA PRO A 248 -5.89 45.59 14.45
C PRO A 248 -6.68 45.66 13.15
N VAL A 249 -7.14 44.51 12.68
CA VAL A 249 -8.06 44.43 11.55
C VAL A 249 -9.25 45.30 11.90
N ALA A 250 -9.55 46.30 11.07
CA ALA A 250 -10.73 47.12 11.27
C ALA A 250 -11.94 46.18 11.40
N PRO A 251 -12.82 46.37 12.41
CA PRO A 251 -13.96 45.48 12.60
C PRO A 251 -14.76 45.41 11.31
N TRP A 252 -15.03 44.18 10.88
CA TRP A 252 -15.78 43.91 9.67
C TRP A 252 -17.15 44.60 9.72
N THR A 253 -17.32 45.67 8.94
CA THR A 253 -18.61 46.31 8.71
C THR A 253 -19.30 45.59 7.55
N GLY A 254 -19.75 44.36 7.80
CA GLY A 254 -20.66 43.68 6.88
C GLY A 254 -21.96 44.48 6.71
N PRO A 255 -22.70 44.29 5.60
CA PRO A 255 -23.98 44.96 5.40
C PRO A 255 -24.97 44.52 6.48
N THR A 256 -25.44 45.46 7.29
CA THR A 256 -26.46 45.29 8.35
C THR A 256 -27.88 45.12 7.78
N GLY A 257 -28.00 44.56 6.58
CA GLY A 257 -29.28 44.34 5.90
C GLY A 257 -29.93 43.03 6.35
N THR A 258 -30.97 43.12 7.17
CA THR A 258 -31.84 42.01 7.58
C THR A 258 -32.71 41.50 6.44
N HIS A 259 -32.14 40.91 5.39
CA HIS A 259 -32.91 40.21 4.36
C HIS A 259 -32.12 39.03 3.79
N PHE A 260 -31.89 37.99 4.60
CA PHE A 260 -31.30 36.73 4.12
C PHE A 260 -32.26 35.52 4.19
N TRP A 261 -33.48 35.69 4.70
CA TRP A 261 -34.50 34.64 4.64
C TRP A 261 -35.86 35.22 4.22
N LYS A 262 -36.20 35.08 2.94
CA LYS A 262 -37.60 34.90 2.51
C LYS A 262 -37.67 33.58 1.76
N GLY A 263 -38.04 32.53 2.48
CA GLY A 263 -38.53 31.30 1.87
C GLY A 263 -39.84 31.60 1.17
N GLY A 264 -39.88 31.36 -0.14
CA GLY A 264 -41.11 31.37 -0.91
C GLY A 264 -41.92 30.12 -0.59
N GLY A 265 -43.07 30.33 0.05
CA GLY A 265 -44.18 29.39 -0.02
C GLY A 265 -45.12 29.84 -1.13
N ASN A 266 -45.43 28.94 -2.05
CA ASN A 266 -46.66 28.85 -2.83
C ASN A 266 -47.02 27.35 -2.79
N GLY A 267 -48.23 26.93 -2.45
CA GLY A 267 -49.50 27.45 -2.97
C GLY A 267 -49.88 26.59 -4.15
#